data_AF-A0A933ZNK2-F1
#
_entry.id   AF-A0A933ZNK2-F1
#
_cell.length_a   1.000
_cell.length_b   1.000
_cell.length_c   1.000
_cell.angle_alpha   90.00
_cell.angle_beta   90.00
_cell.angle_gamma   90.00
#
_symmetry.space_group_name_H-M   'P 1'
#
loop_
_entity.id
_entity.type
_entity.pdbx_description
1 polymer ?
#
loop_
_entity_poly.entity_id
_entity_poly.type
_entity_poly.pdbx_seq_one_letter_code
_entity_poly.pdbx_strand_id
1 'polypeptide(L)'
;MRAAAVSPELVSILKRLRLGCIAPTLCERMQLADKQSMSHEEFLLLILSDEVSRRDGTAVQRRARDANLDPDMTLERFDKTAKITYDKRLLAELCSLRFLEAHKHVTVMGPVGVGKTFIASAIGHIACRHGYNVYFARADEMLQLLKQSRFDNSRDDRMLELTTVDLLILDDFALDQMSKEESRDIYQLFVERTGRASMIVTTNRDTSEWLAMFDDTLRAQSAVDRFRNAAYDLVIDGETYRSRLKPKLDPDNPPPQTPAPKKIKPLRRSRRDR
;
A
#
# COMPACT_ATOMS: atom_id res chain seq x y z
N MET A 1 47.32 -9.91 -1.53
CA MET A 1 46.31 -9.13 -0.78
C MET A 1 45.41 -10.12 -0.05
N ARG A 2 45.49 -10.19 1.29
CA ARG A 2 44.56 -11.02 2.09
C ARG A 2 43.17 -10.41 1.97
N ALA A 3 42.16 -11.21 1.65
CA ALA A 3 40.77 -10.78 1.80
C ALA A 3 40.57 -10.36 3.26
N ALA A 4 40.26 -9.08 3.49
CA ALA A 4 40.01 -8.55 4.82
C ALA A 4 38.82 -9.32 5.42
N ALA A 5 39.11 -10.23 6.35
CA ALA A 5 38.09 -10.93 7.11
C ALA A 5 37.67 -10.03 8.27
N VAL A 6 36.37 -9.78 8.39
CA VAL A 6 35.82 -9.04 9.53
C VAL A 6 36.06 -9.85 10.81
N SER A 7 36.57 -9.20 11.86
CA SER A 7 36.86 -9.89 13.11
C SER A 7 35.57 -10.43 13.76
N PRO A 8 35.59 -11.67 14.31
CA PRO A 8 34.41 -12.23 14.98
C PRO A 8 33.92 -11.38 16.16
N GLU A 9 34.83 -10.73 16.87
CA GLU A 9 34.52 -9.80 17.97
C GLU A 9 33.73 -8.58 17.47
N LEU A 10 34.14 -7.99 16.34
CA LEU A 10 33.42 -6.87 15.74
C LEU A 10 32.01 -7.29 15.31
N VAL A 11 31.85 -8.48 14.73
CA VAL A 11 30.51 -9.01 14.38
C VAL A 11 29.64 -9.20 15.64
N SER A 12 30.22 -9.68 16.73
CA SER A 12 29.50 -9.84 18.01
C SER A 12 29.01 -8.50 18.57
N ILE A 13 29.89 -7.49 18.59
CA ILE A 13 29.56 -6.12 19.03
C ILE A 13 28.49 -5.50 18.14
N LEU A 14 28.64 -5.61 16.81
CA LEU A 14 27.65 -5.10 15.85
C LEU A 14 26.28 -5.74 16.09
N LYS A 15 26.20 -7.05 16.32
CA LYS A 15 24.93 -7.72 16.65
C LYS A 15 24.32 -7.19 17.95
N ARG A 16 25.13 -7.00 19.00
CA ARG A 16 24.67 -6.47 20.29
C ARG A 16 24.11 -5.04 20.17
N LEU A 17 24.66 -4.24 19.26
CA LEU A 17 24.17 -2.89 18.92
C LEU A 17 23.04 -2.89 17.87
N ARG A 18 22.53 -4.06 17.46
CA ARG A 18 21.53 -4.22 16.37
C ARG A 18 22.02 -3.76 14.98
N LEU A 19 23.33 -3.67 14.78
CA LEU A 19 24.02 -3.39 13.50
C LEU A 19 24.53 -4.67 12.82
N GLY A 20 24.09 -5.85 13.28
CA GLY A 20 24.62 -7.15 12.82
C GLY A 20 24.45 -7.43 11.34
N CYS A 21 23.65 -6.63 10.65
CA CYS A 21 23.39 -6.81 9.25
C CYS A 21 24.27 -5.93 8.33
N ILE A 22 25.16 -5.12 8.91
CA ILE A 22 26.29 -4.47 8.23
C ILE A 22 27.38 -5.49 7.88
N ALA A 23 27.49 -6.57 8.66
CA ALA A 23 28.56 -7.54 8.55
C ALA A 23 28.80 -8.11 7.13
N PRO A 24 27.76 -8.39 6.30
CA PRO A 24 27.97 -8.90 4.94
C PRO A 24 28.62 -7.90 3.99
N THR A 25 28.33 -6.60 4.12
CA THR A 25 28.85 -5.54 3.23
C THR A 25 30.14 -4.90 3.76
N LEU A 26 30.46 -5.12 5.04
CA LEU A 26 31.59 -4.48 5.72
C LEU A 26 32.93 -4.76 5.05
N CYS A 27 33.20 -5.99 4.60
CA CYS A 27 34.44 -6.31 3.89
C CYS A 27 34.62 -5.47 2.61
N GLU A 28 33.54 -5.29 1.84
CA GLU A 28 33.56 -4.51 0.60
C GLU A 28 33.77 -3.03 0.90
N ARG A 29 33.12 -2.51 1.95
CA ARG A 29 33.30 -1.12 2.39
C ARG A 29 34.70 -0.85 2.94
N MET A 30 35.32 -1.79 3.66
CA MET A 30 36.72 -1.67 4.11
C MET A 30 37.68 -1.55 2.93
N GLN A 31 37.51 -2.40 1.90
CA GLN A 31 38.32 -2.31 0.68
C GLN A 31 38.12 -1.00 -0.07
N LEU A 32 36.90 -0.46 -0.06
CA LEU A 32 36.60 0.84 -0.66
C LEU A 32 37.30 1.96 0.11
N ALA A 33 37.27 1.92 1.45
CA ALA A 33 37.95 2.90 2.30
C ALA A 33 39.47 2.90 2.06
N ASP A 34 40.09 1.71 1.98
CA ASP A 34 41.51 1.56 1.66
C ASP A 34 41.85 2.16 0.29
N LYS A 35 41.03 1.88 -0.74
CA LYS A 35 41.24 2.39 -2.10
C LYS A 35 41.06 3.90 -2.21
N GLN A 36 40.12 4.47 -1.47
CA GLN A 36 39.78 5.90 -1.52
C GLN A 36 40.54 6.72 -0.47
N SER A 37 41.38 6.09 0.36
CA SER A 37 42.07 6.74 1.48
C SER A 37 41.10 7.52 2.39
N MET A 38 39.93 6.93 2.66
CA MET A 38 38.92 7.55 3.51
C MET A 38 39.45 7.74 4.94
N SER A 39 39.13 8.88 5.54
CA SER A 39 39.31 9.08 6.97
C SER A 39 38.41 8.14 7.78
N HIS A 40 38.76 7.93 9.06
CA HIS A 40 37.95 7.13 9.98
C HIS A 40 36.51 7.66 10.12
N GLU A 41 36.35 8.99 10.06
CA GLU A 41 35.05 9.65 10.12
C GLU A 41 34.21 9.35 8.87
N GLU A 42 34.78 9.51 7.67
CA GLU A 42 34.10 9.22 6.40
C GLU A 42 33.70 7.74 6.30
N PHE A 43 34.57 6.84 6.75
CA PHE A 43 34.28 5.41 6.76
C PHE A 43 33.13 5.06 7.72
N LEU A 44 33.14 5.63 8.93
CA LEU A 44 32.07 5.43 9.91
C LEU A 44 30.74 5.98 9.37
N LEU A 45 30.76 7.18 8.78
CA LEU A 45 29.60 7.80 8.18
C LEU A 45 29.01 6.94 7.05
N LEU A 46 29.86 6.41 6.16
CA LEU A 46 29.46 5.53 5.06
C LEU A 46 28.72 4.28 5.57
N ILE A 47 29.31 3.58 6.54
CA ILE A 47 28.74 2.34 7.07
C ILE A 47 27.42 2.58 7.80
N LEU A 48 27.35 3.65 8.61
CA LEU A 48 26.13 3.98 9.34
C LEU A 48 25.04 4.45 8.38
N SER A 49 25.38 5.21 7.34
CA SER A 49 24.44 5.65 6.30
C SER A 49 23.85 4.47 5.50
N ASP A 50 24.66 3.45 5.19
CA ASP A 50 24.19 2.21 4.57
C ASP A 50 23.13 1.51 5.44
N GLU A 51 23.39 1.38 6.74
CA GLU A 51 22.46 0.73 7.66
C GLU A 51 21.17 1.53 7.85
N VAL A 52 21.25 2.86 7.93
CA VAL A 52 20.08 3.75 7.97
C VAL A 52 19.24 3.55 6.71
N SER A 53 19.84 3.68 5.53
CA SER A 53 19.16 3.50 4.24
C SER A 53 18.49 2.13 4.14
N ARG A 54 19.14 1.09 4.67
CA ARG A 54 18.58 -0.25 4.65
C ARG A 54 17.44 -0.44 5.64
N ARG A 55 17.53 0.12 6.83
CA ARG A 55 16.44 0.11 7.82
C ARG A 55 15.22 0.84 7.29
N ASP A 56 15.44 1.99 6.65
CA ASP A 56 14.38 2.75 6.02
C ASP A 56 13.72 1.94 4.90
N GLY A 57 14.51 1.37 3.99
CA GLY A 57 13.99 0.49 2.94
C GLY A 57 13.22 -0.73 3.48
N THR A 58 13.72 -1.34 4.56
CA THR A 58 13.04 -2.48 5.22
C THR A 58 11.74 -2.03 5.89
N ALA A 59 11.71 -0.85 6.51
CA ALA A 59 10.52 -0.29 7.14
C ALA A 59 9.45 0.03 6.11
N VAL A 60 9.81 0.61 4.97
CA VAL A 60 8.90 0.87 3.84
C VAL A 60 8.29 -0.42 3.33
N GLN A 61 9.12 -1.44 3.04
CA GLN A 61 8.62 -2.74 2.58
C GLN A 61 7.70 -3.41 3.59
N ARG A 62 8.02 -3.30 4.88
CA ARG A 62 7.18 -3.81 5.96
C ARG A 62 5.83 -3.10 5.99
N ARG A 63 5.80 -1.76 6.02
CA ARG A 63 4.54 -0.99 6.00
C ARG A 63 3.68 -1.33 4.79
N ALA A 64 4.26 -1.38 3.59
CA ALA A 64 3.52 -1.71 2.38
C ALA A 64 2.94 -3.14 2.41
N ARG A 65 3.67 -4.09 2.98
CA ARG A 65 3.20 -5.47 3.16
C ARG A 65 2.09 -5.55 4.21
N ASP A 66 2.27 -4.90 5.37
CA ASP A 66 1.30 -4.90 6.45
C ASP A 66 0.01 -4.17 6.02
N ALA A 67 0.14 -3.19 5.11
CA ALA A 67 -0.96 -2.49 4.47
C ALA A 67 -1.73 -3.31 3.42
N ASN A 68 -1.31 -4.53 3.08
CA ASN A 68 -1.87 -5.36 1.99
C ASN A 68 -1.78 -4.72 0.59
N LEU A 69 -0.76 -3.89 0.32
CA LEU A 69 -0.58 -3.28 -1.00
C LEU A 69 0.09 -4.26 -1.98
N ASP A 70 -0.43 -4.33 -3.20
CA ASP A 70 0.19 -5.07 -4.30
C ASP A 70 1.53 -4.42 -4.68
N PRO A 71 2.67 -5.15 -4.64
CA PRO A 71 3.99 -4.60 -4.95
C PRO A 71 4.15 -4.10 -6.40
N ASP A 72 3.30 -4.56 -7.32
CA ASP A 72 3.35 -4.17 -8.72
C ASP A 72 2.52 -2.89 -9.00
N MET A 73 1.66 -2.47 -8.09
CA MET A 73 0.82 -1.27 -8.23
C MET A 73 1.52 -0.01 -7.70
N THR A 74 2.65 0.32 -8.30
CA THR A 74 3.46 1.50 -7.95
C THR A 74 3.46 2.52 -9.07
N LEU A 75 3.57 3.82 -8.76
CA LEU A 75 3.49 4.87 -9.77
C LEU A 75 4.59 4.73 -10.84
N GLU A 76 5.75 4.18 -10.46
CA GLU A 76 6.85 3.89 -11.39
C GLU A 76 6.47 2.88 -12.48
N ARG A 77 5.50 2.00 -12.20
CA ARG A 77 4.99 0.99 -13.14
C ARG A 77 3.75 1.44 -13.91
N PHE A 78 3.33 2.69 -13.74
CA PHE A 78 2.19 3.22 -14.45
C PHE A 78 2.47 3.31 -15.96
N ASP A 79 1.65 2.63 -16.76
CA ASP A 79 1.77 2.65 -18.22
C ASP A 79 1.28 4.01 -18.77
N LYS A 80 2.22 4.87 -19.16
CA LYS A 80 1.93 6.17 -19.76
C LYS A 80 1.25 6.07 -21.14
N THR A 81 1.23 4.90 -21.76
CA THR A 81 0.54 4.65 -23.05
C THR A 81 -0.91 4.20 -22.85
N ALA A 82 -1.37 4.04 -21.60
CA ALA A 82 -2.77 3.79 -21.31
C ALA A 82 -3.61 4.95 -21.85
N LYS A 83 -4.67 4.62 -22.58
CA LYS A 83 -5.60 5.60 -23.16
C LYS A 83 -6.63 6.02 -22.12
N ILE A 84 -6.14 6.68 -21.08
CA ILE A 84 -6.97 7.22 -20.00
C ILE A 84 -6.73 8.72 -19.84
N THR A 85 -7.73 9.41 -19.31
CA THR A 85 -7.73 10.83 -19.02
C THR A 85 -8.06 11.03 -17.54
N TYR A 86 -7.33 11.94 -16.91
CA TYR A 86 -7.49 12.34 -15.51
C TYR A 86 -6.77 13.68 -15.32
N ASP A 87 -7.11 14.40 -14.25
CA ASP A 87 -6.42 15.64 -13.91
C ASP A 87 -5.02 15.33 -13.34
N LYS A 88 -3.99 15.65 -14.13
CA LYS A 88 -2.58 15.46 -13.75
C LYS A 88 -2.14 16.36 -12.60
N ARG A 89 -2.70 17.58 -12.49
CA ARG A 89 -2.40 18.48 -11.37
C ARG A 89 -2.99 17.91 -10.09
N LEU A 90 -4.21 17.41 -10.15
CA LEU A 90 -4.83 16.75 -9.00
C LEU A 90 -4.06 15.50 -8.59
N LEU A 91 -3.67 14.64 -9.54
CA LEU A 91 -2.84 13.48 -9.18
C LEU A 91 -1.51 13.88 -8.54
N ALA A 92 -0.84 14.92 -9.04
CA ALA A 92 0.38 15.45 -8.43
C ALA A 92 0.13 15.99 -7.01
N GLU A 93 -1.00 16.67 -6.79
CA GLU A 93 -1.43 17.11 -5.45
C GLU A 93 -1.61 15.93 -4.50
N LEU A 94 -2.27 14.86 -4.94
CA LEU A 94 -2.46 13.65 -4.14
C LEU A 94 -1.14 12.94 -3.83
N CYS A 95 -0.24 12.85 -4.82
CA CYS A 95 1.11 12.30 -4.63
C CYS A 95 1.99 13.13 -3.67
N SER A 96 1.67 14.41 -3.45
CA SER A 96 2.36 15.25 -2.46
C SER A 96 2.01 14.89 -1.01
N LEU A 97 0.96 14.07 -0.80
CA LEU A 97 0.44 13.66 0.50
C LEU A 97 -0.08 14.78 1.40
N ARG A 98 -0.13 16.04 0.95
CA ARG A 98 -0.68 17.17 1.75
C ARG A 98 -2.12 16.95 2.22
N PHE A 99 -2.88 16.15 1.48
CA PHE A 99 -4.24 15.78 1.89
C PHE A 99 -4.26 14.92 3.18
N LEU A 100 -3.20 14.15 3.46
CA LEU A 100 -3.05 13.39 4.72
C LEU A 100 -2.90 14.32 5.92
N GLU A 101 -2.02 15.33 5.79
CA GLU A 101 -1.79 16.34 6.84
C GLU A 101 -3.04 17.19 7.07
N ALA A 102 -3.79 17.52 6.01
CA ALA A 102 -5.03 18.27 6.09
C ALA A 102 -6.25 17.42 6.49
N HIS A 103 -6.06 16.12 6.75
CA HIS A 103 -7.11 15.14 7.06
C HIS A 103 -8.28 15.18 6.06
N LYS A 104 -7.94 15.31 4.77
CA LYS A 104 -8.88 15.27 3.65
C LYS A 104 -8.96 13.85 3.07
N HIS A 105 -10.03 13.59 2.35
CA HIS A 105 -10.27 12.31 1.70
C HIS A 105 -10.05 12.42 0.19
N VAL A 106 -10.12 11.29 -0.50
CA VAL A 106 -10.00 11.20 -1.94
C VAL A 106 -11.03 10.21 -2.45
N THR A 107 -11.80 10.61 -3.44
CA THR A 107 -12.62 9.70 -4.25
C THR A 107 -11.90 9.46 -5.57
N VAL A 108 -11.64 8.21 -5.93
CA VAL A 108 -11.14 7.84 -7.25
C VAL A 108 -12.28 7.20 -8.02
N MET A 109 -12.80 7.89 -9.03
CA MET A 109 -14.01 7.54 -9.76
C MET A 109 -13.69 7.21 -11.22
N GLY A 110 -14.54 6.42 -11.88
CA GLY A 110 -14.36 6.07 -13.27
C GLY A 110 -14.88 4.67 -13.64
N PRO A 111 -14.93 4.31 -14.93
CA PRO A 111 -15.43 3.02 -15.37
C PRO A 111 -14.49 1.85 -15.00
N VAL A 112 -14.98 0.63 -15.16
CA VAL A 112 -14.23 -0.58 -14.76
C VAL A 112 -12.96 -0.73 -15.61
N GLY A 113 -11.83 -0.96 -14.93
CA GLY A 113 -10.56 -1.30 -15.60
C GLY A 113 -9.72 -0.11 -16.07
N VAL A 114 -10.06 1.13 -15.71
CA VAL A 114 -9.25 2.33 -16.02
C VAL A 114 -8.06 2.57 -15.08
N GLY A 115 -7.91 1.74 -14.03
CA GLY A 115 -6.76 1.83 -13.11
C GLY A 115 -7.02 2.54 -11.78
N LYS A 116 -8.27 2.68 -11.33
CA LYS A 116 -8.60 3.31 -10.03
C LYS A 116 -7.87 2.67 -8.84
N THR A 117 -7.99 1.35 -8.69
CA THR A 117 -7.27 0.55 -7.68
C THR A 117 -5.76 0.74 -7.76
N PHE A 118 -5.22 0.79 -8.98
CA PHE A 118 -3.79 0.99 -9.21
C PHE A 118 -3.33 2.35 -8.68
N ILE A 119 -4.05 3.43 -9.00
CA ILE A 119 -3.70 4.78 -8.53
C ILE A 119 -3.83 4.88 -7.01
N ALA A 120 -4.91 4.36 -6.43
CA ALA A 120 -5.10 4.35 -4.98
C ALA A 120 -3.96 3.60 -4.26
N SER A 121 -3.64 2.40 -4.74
CA SER A 121 -2.52 1.58 -4.22
C SER A 121 -1.17 2.27 -4.40
N ALA A 122 -0.93 2.93 -5.54
CA ALA A 122 0.29 3.68 -5.81
C ALA A 122 0.47 4.86 -4.84
N ILE A 123 -0.60 5.59 -4.53
CA ILE A 123 -0.59 6.64 -3.49
C ILE A 123 -0.31 6.02 -2.12
N GLY A 124 -0.90 4.86 -1.81
CA GLY A 124 -0.59 4.10 -0.61
C GLY A 124 0.90 3.73 -0.49
N HIS A 125 1.54 3.30 -1.57
CA HIS A 125 2.98 3.04 -1.59
C HIS A 125 3.80 4.31 -1.32
N ILE A 126 3.40 5.45 -1.89
CA ILE A 126 4.04 6.75 -1.62
C ILE A 126 3.89 7.11 -0.13
N ALA A 127 2.70 6.97 0.44
CA ALA A 127 2.46 7.18 1.87
C ALA A 127 3.36 6.30 2.76
N CYS A 128 3.46 5.00 2.45
CA CYS A 128 4.36 4.07 3.15
C CYS A 128 5.83 4.49 3.08
N ARG A 129 6.28 5.05 1.95
CA ARG A 129 7.65 5.58 1.78
C ARG A 129 7.91 6.79 2.67
N HIS A 130 6.88 7.62 2.89
CA HIS A 130 6.94 8.80 3.77
C HIS A 130 6.63 8.49 5.24
N GLY A 131 6.53 7.22 5.62
CA GLY A 131 6.42 6.82 7.02
C GLY A 131 5.00 6.62 7.55
N TYR A 132 3.98 6.94 6.75
CA TYR A 132 2.58 6.72 7.12
C TYR A 132 2.23 5.24 7.13
N ASN A 133 1.38 4.85 8.07
CA ASN A 133 0.74 3.55 8.10
C ASN A 133 -0.48 3.57 7.19
N VAL A 134 -0.60 2.57 6.34
CA VAL A 134 -1.68 2.45 5.36
C VAL A 134 -2.41 1.15 5.64
N TYR A 135 -3.72 1.14 5.42
CA TYR A 135 -4.51 -0.08 5.38
C TYR A 135 -5.29 -0.11 4.07
N PHE A 136 -5.05 -1.13 3.25
CA PHE A 136 -5.80 -1.37 2.02
C PHE A 136 -6.71 -2.58 2.20
N ALA A 137 -7.98 -2.43 1.85
CA ALA A 137 -8.91 -3.53 1.74
C ALA A 137 -9.96 -3.23 0.67
N ARG A 138 -10.52 -4.29 0.07
CA ARG A 138 -11.78 -4.14 -0.65
C ARG A 138 -12.90 -3.85 0.35
N ALA A 139 -13.86 -3.03 -0.06
CA ALA A 139 -14.97 -2.62 0.81
C ALA A 139 -15.79 -3.83 1.30
N ASP A 140 -16.07 -4.80 0.43
CA ASP A 140 -16.81 -6.03 0.77
C ASP A 140 -16.05 -6.93 1.74
N GLU A 141 -14.75 -7.14 1.52
CA GLU A 141 -13.89 -7.92 2.42
C GLU A 141 -13.83 -7.28 3.83
N MET A 142 -13.68 -5.96 3.89
CA MET A 142 -13.65 -5.21 5.15
C MET A 142 -14.99 -5.32 5.90
N LEU A 143 -16.11 -5.15 5.20
CA LEU A 143 -17.45 -5.32 5.78
C LEU A 143 -17.70 -6.75 6.27
N GLN A 144 -17.25 -7.75 5.51
CA GLN A 144 -17.33 -9.15 5.92
C GLN A 144 -16.50 -9.41 7.18
N LEU A 145 -15.29 -8.86 7.28
CA LEU A 145 -14.45 -8.98 8.48
C LEU A 145 -15.13 -8.33 9.70
N LEU A 146 -15.71 -7.14 9.53
CA LEU A 146 -16.47 -6.49 10.60
C LEU A 146 -17.69 -7.32 11.02
N LYS A 147 -18.40 -7.93 10.07
CA LYS A 147 -19.51 -8.84 10.37
C LYS A 147 -19.04 -10.07 11.17
N GLN A 148 -17.93 -10.68 10.76
CA GLN A 148 -17.35 -11.84 11.47
C GLN A 148 -16.87 -11.49 12.88
N SER A 149 -16.24 -10.33 13.05
CA SER A 149 -15.72 -9.85 14.34
C SER A 149 -16.79 -9.56 15.41
N ARG A 150 -18.07 -9.58 15.03
CA ARG A 150 -19.18 -9.51 15.99
C ARG A 150 -19.37 -10.82 16.74
N PHE A 151 -19.07 -11.95 16.11
CA PHE A 151 -19.24 -13.27 16.72
C PHE A 151 -18.17 -13.58 17.78
N ASP A 152 -17.00 -12.95 17.68
CA ASP A 152 -15.90 -13.08 18.64
C ASP A 152 -15.71 -11.83 19.53
N ASN A 153 -16.64 -10.87 19.48
CA ASN A 153 -16.60 -9.59 20.19
C ASN A 153 -15.37 -8.72 19.91
N SER A 154 -14.67 -8.91 18.78
CA SER A 154 -13.51 -8.10 18.37
C SER A 154 -13.84 -6.92 17.45
N ARG A 155 -15.13 -6.69 17.13
CA ARG A 155 -15.58 -5.66 16.19
C ARG A 155 -15.08 -4.26 16.52
N ASP A 156 -15.12 -3.87 17.80
CA ASP A 156 -14.71 -2.53 18.19
C ASP A 156 -13.19 -2.33 18.07
N ASP A 157 -12.39 -3.36 18.35
CA ASP A 157 -10.94 -3.34 18.11
C ASP A 157 -10.63 -3.18 16.61
N ARG A 158 -11.39 -3.86 15.75
CA ARG A 158 -11.26 -3.73 14.29
C ARG A 158 -11.68 -2.35 13.80
N MET A 159 -12.77 -1.81 14.32
CA MET A 159 -13.19 -0.45 13.98
C MET A 159 -12.15 0.59 14.45
N LEU A 160 -11.54 0.38 15.61
CA LEU A 160 -10.45 1.24 16.10
C LEU A 160 -9.23 1.19 15.18
N GLU A 161 -8.82 0.00 14.73
CA GLU A 161 -7.74 -0.17 13.74
C GLU A 161 -8.04 0.62 12.45
N LEU A 162 -9.25 0.47 11.92
CA LEU A 162 -9.69 1.15 10.69
C LEU A 162 -9.83 2.67 10.85
N THR A 163 -10.15 3.18 12.04
CA THR A 163 -10.35 4.62 12.28
C THR A 163 -9.07 5.35 12.68
N THR A 164 -8.05 4.64 13.17
CA THR A 164 -6.79 5.22 13.65
C THR A 164 -5.63 5.13 12.67
N VAL A 165 -5.67 4.25 11.67
CA VAL A 165 -4.63 4.20 10.62
C VAL A 165 -4.54 5.53 9.86
N ASP A 166 -3.31 5.96 9.51
CA ASP A 166 -3.07 7.28 8.90
C ASP A 166 -3.83 7.42 7.56
N LEU A 167 -3.77 6.36 6.73
CA LEU A 167 -4.48 6.28 5.45
C LEU A 167 -5.24 4.96 5.32
N LEU A 168 -6.56 5.06 5.17
CA LEU A 168 -7.42 3.91 4.84
C LEU A 168 -7.81 3.96 3.36
N ILE A 169 -7.51 2.89 2.63
CA ILE A 169 -7.89 2.73 1.22
C ILE A 169 -8.99 1.67 1.14
N LEU A 170 -10.18 2.08 0.70
CA LEU A 170 -11.31 1.22 0.42
C LEU A 170 -11.47 1.07 -1.08
N ASP A 171 -11.19 -0.12 -1.58
CA ASP A 171 -11.32 -0.43 -3.01
C ASP A 171 -12.72 -0.96 -3.33
N ASP A 172 -13.23 -0.63 -4.52
CA ASP A 172 -14.50 -1.12 -5.05
C ASP A 172 -15.69 -0.83 -4.11
N PHE A 173 -15.80 0.42 -3.65
CA PHE A 173 -16.85 0.85 -2.74
C PHE A 173 -18.22 0.99 -3.43
N ALA A 174 -19.27 0.61 -2.69
CA ALA A 174 -20.67 0.70 -3.08
C ALA A 174 -21.02 -0.04 -4.39
N LEU A 175 -20.40 -1.21 -4.63
CA LEU A 175 -20.79 -2.08 -5.73
C LEU A 175 -22.21 -2.65 -5.52
N ASP A 176 -22.46 -3.17 -4.32
CA ASP A 176 -23.70 -3.84 -3.91
C ASP A 176 -24.43 -3.07 -2.80
N GLN A 177 -25.71 -3.38 -2.61
CA GLN A 177 -26.50 -2.86 -1.50
C GLN A 177 -25.98 -3.40 -0.16
N MET A 178 -25.77 -2.49 0.78
CA MET A 178 -25.32 -2.77 2.13
C MET A 178 -26.51 -3.12 3.01
N SER A 179 -26.34 -4.13 3.85
CA SER A 179 -27.25 -4.41 4.95
C SER A 179 -27.26 -3.27 5.97
N LYS A 180 -28.23 -3.31 6.88
CA LYS A 180 -28.36 -2.37 7.99
C LYS A 180 -27.11 -2.27 8.87
N GLU A 181 -26.42 -3.40 9.09
CA GLU A 181 -25.21 -3.43 9.91
C GLU A 181 -24.02 -2.83 9.19
N GLU A 182 -23.84 -3.18 7.92
CA GLU A 182 -22.77 -2.65 7.06
C GLU A 182 -22.93 -1.13 6.86
N SER A 183 -24.16 -0.68 6.64
CA SER A 183 -24.51 0.75 6.54
C SER A 183 -24.12 1.52 7.82
N ARG A 184 -24.30 0.91 9.01
CA ARG A 184 -23.89 1.50 10.29
C ARG A 184 -22.37 1.53 10.45
N ASP A 185 -21.68 0.47 10.02
CA ASP A 185 -20.22 0.40 10.07
C ASP A 185 -19.58 1.47 9.18
N ILE A 186 -20.05 1.63 7.94
CA ILE A 186 -19.57 2.69 7.04
C ILE A 186 -19.90 4.08 7.59
N TYR A 187 -21.10 4.27 8.13
CA TYR A 187 -21.47 5.54 8.77
C TYR A 187 -20.50 5.89 9.90
N GLN A 188 -20.23 4.95 10.81
CA GLN A 188 -19.29 5.16 11.92
C GLN A 188 -17.90 5.49 11.38
N LEU A 189 -17.40 4.71 10.42
CA LEU A 189 -16.10 4.88 9.83
C LEU A 189 -15.90 6.26 9.20
N PHE A 190 -16.87 6.71 8.38
CA PHE A 190 -16.79 8.02 7.72
C PHE A 190 -16.84 9.16 8.75
N VAL A 191 -17.73 9.07 9.73
CA VAL A 191 -17.87 10.11 10.77
C VAL A 191 -16.62 10.19 11.64
N GLU A 192 -16.06 9.06 12.07
CA GLU A 192 -14.90 9.06 12.97
C GLU A 192 -13.61 9.50 12.29
N ARG A 193 -13.46 9.24 10.98
CA ARG A 193 -12.26 9.63 10.22
C ARG A 193 -12.30 11.06 9.71
N THR A 194 -13.49 11.62 9.44
CA THR A 194 -13.62 12.99 8.92
C THR A 194 -12.90 14.00 9.83
N GLY A 195 -11.90 14.70 9.30
CA GLY A 195 -11.11 15.70 10.03
C GLY A 195 -10.10 15.13 11.03
N ARG A 196 -9.91 13.80 11.08
CA ARG A 196 -8.92 13.13 11.95
C ARG A 196 -7.92 12.28 11.21
N ALA A 197 -8.36 11.57 10.16
CA ALA A 197 -7.50 10.67 9.39
C ALA A 197 -8.03 10.54 7.95
N SER A 198 -7.16 10.25 6.99
CA SER A 198 -7.49 10.37 5.58
C SER A 198 -7.96 9.06 4.95
N MET A 199 -8.77 9.16 3.91
CA MET A 199 -9.34 8.00 3.24
C MET A 199 -9.19 8.13 1.75
N ILE A 200 -8.94 7.03 1.05
CA ILE A 200 -9.10 6.92 -0.39
C ILE A 200 -10.20 5.90 -0.64
N VAL A 201 -11.20 6.27 -1.40
CA VAL A 201 -12.29 5.38 -1.82
C VAL A 201 -12.24 5.25 -3.34
N THR A 202 -12.15 4.04 -3.86
CA THR A 202 -12.35 3.80 -5.29
C THR A 202 -13.78 3.36 -5.56
N THR A 203 -14.38 3.84 -6.63
CA THR A 203 -15.77 3.47 -6.98
C THR A 203 -16.03 3.57 -8.47
N ASN A 204 -17.00 2.78 -8.94
CA ASN A 204 -17.55 2.86 -10.30
C ASN A 204 -18.81 3.75 -10.37
N ARG A 205 -19.26 4.27 -9.24
CA ARG A 205 -20.50 5.04 -9.08
C ARG A 205 -20.21 6.46 -8.64
N ASP A 206 -21.06 7.39 -9.04
CA ASP A 206 -21.00 8.74 -8.50
C ASP A 206 -21.42 8.75 -7.03
N THR A 207 -20.90 9.70 -6.25
CA THR A 207 -21.19 9.80 -4.82
C THR A 207 -22.68 9.96 -4.52
N SER A 208 -23.46 10.56 -5.42
CA SER A 208 -24.92 10.65 -5.31
C SER A 208 -25.62 9.29 -5.38
N GLU A 209 -25.05 8.34 -6.11
CA GLU A 209 -25.59 6.98 -6.27
C GLU A 209 -25.27 6.09 -5.05
N TRP A 210 -24.29 6.48 -4.23
CA TRP A 210 -23.94 5.73 -3.03
C TRP A 210 -25.11 5.65 -2.06
N LEU A 211 -25.93 6.70 -1.97
CA LEU A 211 -27.09 6.77 -1.07
C LEU A 211 -28.07 5.60 -1.29
N ALA A 212 -28.24 5.18 -2.54
CA ALA A 212 -29.12 4.06 -2.91
C ALA A 212 -28.53 2.68 -2.53
N MET A 213 -27.26 2.63 -2.14
CA MET A 213 -26.59 1.42 -1.68
C MET A 213 -26.65 1.25 -0.16
N PHE A 214 -27.08 2.26 0.60
CA PHE A 214 -27.28 2.14 2.05
C PHE A 214 -28.71 1.69 2.38
N ASP A 215 -28.86 0.98 3.49
CA ASP A 215 -30.17 0.56 4.04
C ASP A 215 -30.99 1.75 4.58
N ASP A 216 -30.33 2.69 5.27
CA ASP A 216 -30.94 3.88 5.89
C ASP A 216 -30.48 5.14 5.18
N THR A 217 -31.34 5.68 4.30
CA THR A 217 -31.05 6.83 3.44
C THR A 217 -30.74 8.10 4.21
N LEU A 218 -31.36 8.32 5.38
CA LEU A 218 -31.14 9.54 6.17
C LEU A 218 -29.74 9.54 6.79
N ARG A 219 -29.33 8.41 7.38
CA ARG A 219 -27.97 8.25 7.90
C ARG A 219 -26.93 8.29 6.78
N ALA A 220 -27.23 7.64 5.66
CA ALA A 220 -26.38 7.65 4.47
C ALA A 220 -26.11 9.06 3.98
N GLN A 221 -27.15 9.89 3.85
CA GLN A 221 -27.01 11.29 3.43
C GLN A 221 -26.02 12.03 4.33
N SER A 222 -26.17 11.88 5.64
CA SER A 222 -25.31 12.55 6.61
C SER A 222 -23.85 12.10 6.54
N ALA A 223 -23.57 10.80 6.34
CA ALA A 223 -22.20 10.29 6.24
C ALA A 223 -21.56 10.64 4.89
N VAL A 224 -22.29 10.43 3.79
CA VAL A 224 -21.83 10.68 2.43
C VAL A 224 -21.55 12.17 2.21
N ASP A 225 -22.39 13.07 2.72
CA ASP A 225 -22.14 14.52 2.63
C ASP A 225 -20.89 14.93 3.39
N ARG A 226 -20.64 14.37 4.58
CA ARG A 226 -19.40 14.67 5.34
C ARG A 226 -18.17 14.21 4.59
N PHE A 227 -18.21 12.99 4.04
CA PHE A 227 -17.12 12.44 3.25
C PHE A 227 -16.85 13.29 2.00
N ARG A 228 -17.90 13.51 1.18
CA ARG A 228 -17.81 14.20 -0.10
C ARG A 228 -17.27 15.63 0.04
N ASN A 229 -17.77 16.38 1.01
CA ASN A 229 -17.33 17.77 1.24
C ASN A 229 -15.89 17.85 1.79
N ALA A 230 -15.32 16.73 2.23
CA ALA A 230 -13.93 16.63 2.67
C ALA A 230 -13.04 15.90 1.65
N ALA A 231 -13.56 15.50 0.48
CA ALA A 231 -12.85 14.69 -0.50
C ALA A 231 -12.37 15.50 -1.72
N TYR A 232 -11.20 15.13 -2.24
CA TYR A 232 -10.80 15.44 -3.61
C TYR A 232 -11.37 14.39 -4.56
N ASP A 233 -11.96 14.83 -5.67
CA ASP A 233 -12.57 13.93 -6.66
C ASP A 233 -11.64 13.73 -7.87
N LEU A 234 -10.92 12.62 -7.90
CA LEU A 234 -10.10 12.20 -9.04
C LEU A 234 -10.92 11.31 -9.97
N VAL A 235 -11.45 11.90 -11.04
CA VAL A 235 -12.14 11.17 -12.10
C VAL A 235 -11.14 10.66 -13.14
N ILE A 236 -11.19 9.36 -13.41
CA ILE A 236 -10.41 8.68 -14.43
C ILE A 236 -11.38 8.16 -15.49
N ASP A 237 -11.21 8.58 -16.73
CA ASP A 237 -12.02 8.10 -17.86
C ASP A 237 -11.12 7.49 -18.95
N GLY A 238 -11.66 6.58 -19.75
CA GLY A 238 -10.95 5.99 -20.88
C GLY A 238 -11.18 4.49 -21.09
N GLU A 239 -10.33 3.89 -21.93
CA GLU A 239 -10.45 2.47 -22.29
C GLU A 239 -10.00 1.55 -21.15
N THR A 240 -10.65 0.38 -21.04
CA THR A 240 -10.26 -0.64 -20.04
C THR A 240 -8.86 -1.20 -20.31
N TYR A 241 -7.97 -1.03 -19.32
CA TYR A 241 -6.60 -1.55 -19.37
C TYR A 241 -6.56 -3.09 -19.35
N ARG A 242 -7.57 -3.74 -18.75
CA ARG A 242 -7.65 -5.20 -18.61
C ARG A 242 -7.64 -5.92 -19.96
N SER A 243 -8.09 -5.26 -21.03
CA SER A 243 -8.03 -5.79 -22.40
C SER A 243 -6.60 -6.10 -22.87
N ARG A 244 -5.61 -5.33 -22.40
CA ARG A 244 -4.18 -5.52 -22.72
C ARG A 244 -3.57 -6.72 -22.00
N LEU A 245 -4.12 -7.07 -20.83
CA LEU A 245 -3.68 -8.21 -20.01
C LEU A 245 -4.30 -9.54 -20.45
N LYS A 246 -5.21 -9.51 -21.43
CA LYS A 246 -5.86 -10.72 -21.94
C LYS A 246 -4.78 -11.66 -22.52
N PRO A 247 -4.72 -12.93 -22.05
CA PRO A 247 -3.77 -13.90 -22.58
C PRO A 247 -3.92 -14.03 -24.10
N LYS A 248 -2.79 -14.02 -24.81
CA LYS A 248 -2.73 -14.25 -26.26
C LYS A 248 -1.97 -15.54 -26.51
N LEU A 249 -2.41 -16.30 -27.51
CA LEU A 249 -1.63 -17.41 -28.02
C LEU A 249 -0.38 -16.84 -28.68
N ASP A 250 0.78 -17.31 -28.26
CA ASP A 250 2.04 -16.97 -28.88
C ASP A 250 2.22 -17.90 -30.10
N PRO A 251 2.13 -17.37 -31.34
CA PRO A 251 2.28 -18.19 -32.54
C PRO A 251 3.69 -18.80 -32.64
N ASP A 252 4.69 -18.18 -32.03
CA ASP A 252 6.09 -18.63 -32.08
C ASP A 252 6.46 -19.59 -30.94
N ASN A 253 5.56 -19.79 -29.97
CA ASN A 253 5.75 -20.69 -28.85
C ASN A 253 4.51 -21.59 -28.65
N PRO A 254 4.37 -22.65 -29.45
CA PRO A 254 3.22 -23.54 -29.37
C PRO A 254 3.15 -24.23 -28.00
N PRO A 255 1.94 -24.59 -27.54
CA PRO A 255 1.77 -25.22 -26.24
C PRO A 255 2.61 -26.50 -26.14
N PRO A 256 3.31 -26.72 -25.01
CA PRO A 256 4.12 -27.91 -24.83
C PRO A 256 3.23 -29.17 -24.85
N GLN A 257 3.74 -30.27 -25.41
CA GLN A 257 3.02 -31.55 -25.52
C GLN A 257 2.67 -32.16 -24.15
N THR A 258 3.39 -31.77 -23.09
CA THR A 258 3.15 -32.20 -21.72
C THR A 258 2.80 -30.98 -20.87
N PRO A 259 1.83 -31.08 -19.93
CA PRO A 259 1.52 -30.00 -19.01
C PRO A 259 2.77 -29.49 -18.28
N ALA A 260 2.91 -28.16 -18.19
CA ALA A 260 4.05 -27.55 -17.54
C ALA A 260 4.11 -27.96 -16.05
N PRO A 261 5.27 -28.43 -15.53
CA PRO A 261 5.38 -28.81 -14.14
C PRO A 261 5.22 -27.60 -13.23
N LYS A 262 4.52 -27.78 -12.10
CA LYS A 262 4.38 -26.75 -11.07
C LYS A 262 5.77 -26.38 -10.55
N LYS A 263 6.22 -25.15 -10.75
CA LYS A 263 7.45 -24.64 -10.14
C LYS A 263 7.28 -24.66 -8.61
N ILE A 264 7.98 -25.58 -7.94
CA ILE A 264 7.98 -25.65 -6.47
C ILE A 264 8.77 -24.45 -5.97
N LYS A 265 8.06 -23.41 -5.52
CA LYS A 265 8.70 -22.32 -4.76
C LYS A 265 9.22 -22.93 -3.44
N PRO A 266 10.50 -22.74 -3.08
CA PRO A 266 11.02 -23.28 -1.83
C PRO A 266 10.16 -22.75 -0.68
N LEU A 267 9.71 -23.66 0.19
CA LEU A 267 8.97 -23.31 1.40
C LEU A 267 9.82 -22.32 2.20
N ARG A 268 9.35 -21.08 2.33
CA ARG A 268 9.94 -20.11 3.26
C ARG A 268 9.88 -20.75 4.65
N ARG A 269 11.02 -21.20 5.18
CA ARG A 269 11.12 -21.66 6.56
C ARG A 269 10.60 -20.55 7.46
N SER A 270 9.47 -20.76 8.12
CA SER A 270 8.98 -19.84 9.14
C SER A 270 10.05 -19.76 10.22
N ARG A 271 10.58 -18.56 10.48
CA ARG A 271 11.35 -18.29 11.69
C ARG A 271 10.39 -18.30 12.88
N ARG A 272 9.95 -19.48 13.28
CA ARG A 272 9.55 -19.80 14.65
C ARG A 272 10.55 -20.88 15.07
N ASP A 273 11.05 -20.74 16.29
CA ASP A 273 12.13 -21.51 16.92
C ASP A 273 13.55 -20.96 16.70
N ARG A 274 13.87 -19.91 17.46
CA ARG A 274 15.05 -19.82 18.34
C ARG A 274 14.96 -18.58 19.23
#